data_AF-A0A523WUN0-F1
#
_entry.id   AF-A0A523WUN0-F1
#
_cell.length_a   1.000
_cell.length_b   1.000
_cell.length_c   1.000
_cell.angle_alpha   90.00
_cell.angle_beta   90.00
_cell.angle_gamma   90.00
#
_symmetry.space_group_name_H-M   'P 1'
#
loop_
_entity.id
_entity.type
_entity.pdbx_description
1 polymer ?
#
loop_
_entity_poly.entity_id
_entity_poly.type
_entity_poly.pdbx_seq_one_letter_code
_entity_poly.pdbx_strand_id
1 'polypeptide(L)' 'MVDGESGKVTIRVPKDLYEKIEEKISGTSFSSVEEYVVSKLESEFPTEPVYTKEEEELIRERLRKLGYIE' A
#
# COMPACT_ATOMS: atom_id res chain seq x y z
N MET A 1 -14.99 11.46 -19.93
CA MET A 1 -14.78 10.16 -19.26
C MET A 1 -13.39 9.72 -19.67
N VAL A 2 -12.46 9.71 -18.72
CA VAL A 2 -11.06 9.36 -19.00
C VAL A 2 -10.97 7.85 -19.15
N ASP A 3 -10.60 7.39 -20.34
CA ASP A 3 -10.20 6.02 -20.63
C ASP A 3 -8.97 5.69 -19.76
N GLY A 4 -9.16 4.84 -18.75
CA GLY A 4 -8.08 4.34 -17.91
C GLY A 4 -7.27 3.31 -18.69
N GLU A 5 -6.14 3.73 -19.26
CA GLU A 5 -5.11 2.81 -19.74
C GLU A 5 -4.55 2.02 -18.55
N SER A 6 -4.99 0.78 -18.37
CA SER A 6 -4.34 -0.21 -17.49
C SER A 6 -3.02 -0.69 -18.12
N GLY A 7 -2.07 0.22 -18.33
CA GLY A 7 -0.74 -0.08 -18.82
C GLY A 7 0.13 -0.64 -17.69
N LYS A 8 0.62 -1.87 -17.81
CA LYS A 8 1.68 -2.40 -16.92
C LYS A 8 3.04 -2.00 -17.48
N VAL A 9 3.93 -1.56 -16.59
CA VAL A 9 5.34 -1.27 -16.92
C VAL A 9 6.25 -2.31 -16.28
N THR A 10 7.26 -2.78 -17.00
CA THR A 10 8.26 -3.71 -16.45
C THR A 10 9.38 -2.93 -15.77
N ILE A 11 9.63 -3.24 -14.50
CA ILE A 11 10.78 -2.72 -13.75
C ILE A 11 11.85 -3.80 -13.61
N ARG A 12 13.12 -3.38 -13.57
CA ARG A 12 14.24 -4.28 -13.26
C ARG A 12 14.63 -4.09 -11.80
N VAL A 13 14.61 -5.18 -11.05
CA VAL A 13 15.06 -5.21 -9.65
C VAL A 13 16.32 -6.07 -9.53
N PRO A 14 17.24 -5.75 -8.59
CA PRO A 14 18.38 -6.61 -8.29
C PRO A 14 17.91 -8.02 -7.90
N LYS A 15 18.64 -9.04 -8.34
CA LYS A 15 18.27 -10.44 -8.09
C LYS A 15 18.20 -10.75 -6.58
N ASP A 16 19.18 -10.28 -5.81
CA ASP A 16 19.18 -10.38 -4.35
C ASP A 16 17.92 -9.84 -3.69
N LEU A 17 17.35 -8.76 -4.22
CA LEU A 17 16.14 -8.16 -3.67
C LEU A 17 14.92 -9.03 -4.00
N TYR A 18 14.85 -9.55 -5.23
CA TYR A 18 13.79 -10.47 -5.64
C TYR A 18 13.79 -11.73 -4.78
N GLU A 19 14.95 -12.35 -4.56
CA GLU A 19 15.09 -13.57 -3.73
C GLU A 19 14.64 -13.33 -2.28
N LYS A 20 15.05 -12.21 -1.67
CA LYS A 20 14.57 -11.84 -0.32
C LYS A 20 13.06 -11.65 -0.24
N ILE A 21 12.45 -11.07 -1.28
CA ILE A 21 11.00 -10.89 -1.33
C ILE A 21 10.32 -12.24 -1.50
N GLU A 22 10.84 -13.11 -2.38
CA GLU A 22 10.33 -14.46 -2.60
C GLU A 22 10.33 -15.29 -1.30
N GLU A 23 11.43 -15.27 -0.54
CA GLU A 23 11.50 -15.91 0.78
C GLU A 23 10.49 -15.32 1.76
N LYS A 24 10.31 -13.99 1.75
CA LYS A 24 9.38 -13.29 2.65
C LYS A 24 7.92 -13.61 2.35
N ILE A 25 7.56 -13.83 1.08
CA ILE A 25 6.19 -14.16 0.68
C ILE A 25 5.91 -15.67 0.74
N SER A 26 6.95 -16.51 0.79
CA SER A 26 6.85 -17.96 0.94
C SER A 26 6.22 -18.33 2.29
N GLY A 27 4.90 -18.54 2.28
CA GLY A 27 4.09 -18.77 3.49
C GLY A 27 3.02 -17.71 3.75
N THR A 28 2.90 -16.72 2.87
CA THR A 28 1.82 -15.73 2.87
C THR A 28 0.77 -16.06 1.80
N SER A 29 -0.31 -15.29 1.74
CA SER A 29 -1.34 -15.43 0.70
C SER A 29 -0.94 -14.84 -0.67
N PHE A 30 0.26 -14.27 -0.81
CA PHE A 30 0.70 -13.69 -2.07
C PHE A 30 1.09 -14.77 -3.08
N SER A 31 0.52 -14.68 -4.28
CA SER A 31 0.78 -15.68 -5.33
C SER A 31 2.05 -15.41 -6.13
N SER A 32 2.60 -14.19 -6.05
CA SER A 32 3.83 -13.80 -6.76
C SER A 32 4.52 -12.59 -6.12
N VAL A 33 5.81 -12.42 -6.42
CA VAL A 33 6.58 -11.23 -6.03
C VAL A 33 5.97 -9.97 -6.66
N GLU A 34 5.46 -10.06 -7.88
CA GLU A 34 4.77 -8.94 -8.55
C GLU A 34 3.55 -8.47 -7.75
N GLU A 35 2.69 -9.40 -7.33
CA GLU A 35 1.48 -9.08 -6.55
C GLU A 35 1.83 -8.41 -5.21
N TYR A 36 2.87 -8.92 -4.53
CA TYR A 36 3.37 -8.31 -3.31
C TYR A 36 3.89 -6.89 -3.53
N VAL A 37 4.68 -6.67 -4.57
CA VAL A 37 5.26 -5.35 -4.89
C VAL A 37 4.16 -4.37 -5.28
N VAL A 38 3.19 -4.78 -6.11
CA VAL A 38 2.04 -3.93 -6.48
C VAL A 38 1.25 -3.55 -5.25
N SER A 39 0.82 -4.52 -4.43
CA SER A 39 0.06 -4.25 -3.22
C SER A 39 0.81 -3.32 -2.25
N LYS A 40 2.12 -3.52 -2.12
CA LYS A 40 2.94 -2.64 -1.28
C LYS A 40 3.03 -1.23 -1.84
N LEU A 41 3.20 -1.07 -3.16
CA LEU A 41 3.24 0.23 -3.81
C LEU A 41 1.89 0.96 -3.76
N GLU A 42 0.77 0.26 -3.91
CA GLU A 42 -0.58 0.83 -3.74
C GLU A 42 -0.79 1.36 -2.32
N SER A 43 -0.24 0.66 -1.31
CA SER A 43 -0.28 1.11 0.07
C SER A 43 0.62 2.32 0.35
N GLU A 44 1.75 2.46 -0.34
CA GLU A 44 2.70 3.58 -0.15
C GLU A 44 2.31 4.81 -0.99
N PHE A 45 1.68 4.59 -2.15
CA PHE A 45 1.18 5.62 -3.06
C PHE A 45 -0.34 5.49 -3.24
N PRO A 46 -1.13 5.72 -2.18
CA PRO A 46 -2.58 5.65 -2.31
C PRO A 46 -3.06 6.73 -3.28
N THR A 47 -3.81 6.31 -4.31
CA THR A 47 -4.37 7.19 -5.34
C THR A 47 -5.37 8.20 -4.80
N GLU A 48 -5.95 7.89 -3.65
CA GLU A 48 -6.83 8.77 -2.88
C GLU A 48 -6.26 8.89 -1.46
N PRO A 49 -6.28 10.08 -0.85
CA PRO A 49 -5.92 10.20 0.55
C PRO A 49 -6.84 9.27 1.35
N VAL A 50 -6.24 8.29 2.05
CA VAL A 50 -6.96 7.24 2.81
C VAL A 50 -7.94 7.84 3.84
N TYR A 51 -7.71 9.10 4.22
CA TYR A 51 -8.66 9.92 4.95
C TYR A 51 -8.77 11.28 4.28
N THR A 52 -9.99 11.73 4.03
CA THR A 52 -10.24 13.15 3.81
C THR A 52 -9.85 13.93 5.07
N LYS A 53 -9.54 15.24 4.94
CA LYS A 53 -9.20 16.08 6.11
C LYS A 53 -10.27 16.02 7.20
N GLU A 54 -11.54 15.87 6.80
CA GLU A 54 -12.68 15.74 7.70
C GLU A 54 -12.65 14.41 8.48
N GLU A 55 -12.32 13.29 7.81
CA GLU A 55 -12.17 11.99 8.47
C GLU A 55 -10.98 11.95 9.43
N GLU A 56 -9.87 12.58 9.06
CA GLU A 56 -8.69 12.70 9.92
C GLU A 56 -9.03 13.48 11.20
N GLU A 57 -9.84 14.55 11.08
CA GLU A 57 -10.30 15.33 12.23
C GLU A 57 -11.28 14.55 13.12
N LEU A 58 -12.17 13.76 12.52
CA LEU A 58 -13.11 12.91 13.25
C LEU A 58 -12.39 11.78 14.02
N ILE A 59 -11.35 11.19 13.41
CA ILE A 59 -10.49 10.20 14.06
C ILE A 59 -9.69 10.87 15.19
N ARG A 60 -9.17 12.07 14.98
CA ARG A 60 -8.46 12.85 16.02
C ARG A 60 -9.37 13.18 17.20
N GLU A 61 -10.60 13.60 16.95
CA GLU A 61 -11.63 13.81 17.98
C GLU A 61 -11.94 12.53 18.77
N ARG A 62 -12.09 11.39 18.09
CA ARG A 62 -12.31 10.09 18.75
C ARG A 62 -11.11 9.67 19.58
N LEU A 63 -9.89 9.80 19.06
CA LEU A 63 -8.66 9.47 19.78
C LEU A 63 -8.47 10.37 21.00
N ARG A 64 -8.80 11.66 20.91
CA ARG A 64 -8.81 12.58 22.05
C ARG A 64 -9.84 12.18 23.10
N LYS A 65 -11.07 11.85 22.69
CA LYS A 65 -12.12 11.34 23.60
C LYS A 65 -11.73 10.05 24.31
N LEU A 66 -10.94 9.21 23.64
CA LEU A 66 -10.42 7.97 24.18
C LEU A 66 -9.09 8.15 24.95
N GLY A 67 -8.53 9.36 24.99
CA GLY A 67 -7.32 9.70 25.76
C GLY A 67 -6.01 9.21 25.15
N TYR A 68 -5.99 8.87 23.86
CA TYR A 68 -4.76 8.43 23.16
C TYR A 68 -3.87 9.59 22.73
N ILE A 69 -4.43 10.80 22.62
CA ILE A 69 -3.75 12.03 22.21
C ILE A 69 -4.34 13.22 22.97
N GLU A 70 -3.51 14.21 23.33
CA GLU A 70 -3.90 15.46 24.02
C GLU A 70 -4.07 16.61 23.01
#